data_AF-A0A8I0HNZ3-F1
#
_entry.id   AF-A0A8I0HNZ3-F1
#
_cell.length_a   1.000
_cell.length_b   1.000
_cell.length_c   1.000
_cell.angle_alpha   90.00
_cell.angle_beta   90.00
_cell.angle_gamma   90.00
#
_symmetry.space_group_name_H-M   'P 1'
#
loop_
_entity.id
_entity.type
_entity.pdbx_description
1 polymer ?
#
loop_
_entity_poly.entity_id
_entity_poly.type
_entity_poly.pdbx_seq_one_letter_code
_entity_poly.pdbx_strand_id
1 'polypeptide(L)'
;MVDVPENFRAAAAWAEGRAFGDAAGMAVREVLNELTGPPRIGVCTVDAPVRVIVPGARMVHTHWPAVGSGTDVVLLIHAGEVPGRMRSRMRAGPQEFIHIEDKEQAENYTIGVPELLRIREKLLTCELHALSVRFPELSGLVPDPVVPQGTGAPRVVVIGPDVDRVAEVRAVLAAHVEVVASADADVVVAVPGGRGFLLVDAPTIQDAWRRVGRLVTLSPLPDGVCPQAVPAGWDLVDTVRRVARHPAGWDVPPVPDVRWVQAVERMERQWHRERHRQVLDMRLAGDRRGMREWATRHGYVLPAEPVLTAVDLATGSGWVLGMCILRPDALPLGAVVLILYLVQRRRRVVARWWDSVPRALELDTTSARAGTGRGPVHWLRGQVHRAGRGR
;
A
#
# COMPACT_ATOMS: atom_id res chain seq x y z
N MET A 1 5.57 27.26 20.65
CA MET A 1 4.43 27.07 19.74
C MET A 1 5.02 26.48 18.47
N VAL A 2 4.71 25.22 18.15
CA VAL A 2 5.31 24.57 16.97
C VAL A 2 4.40 24.87 15.79
N ASP A 3 4.94 25.49 14.74
CA ASP A 3 4.16 25.84 13.55
C ASP A 3 3.78 24.58 12.77
N VAL A 4 2.53 24.54 12.30
CA VAL A 4 2.04 23.47 11.44
C VAL A 4 2.69 23.62 10.06
N PRO A 5 3.30 22.55 9.50
CA PRO A 5 3.91 22.61 8.19
C PRO A 5 2.96 23.12 7.10
N GLU A 6 3.49 23.84 6.11
CA GLU A 6 2.70 24.47 5.05
C GLU A 6 1.96 23.42 4.19
N ASN A 7 2.59 22.28 3.91
CA ASN A 7 1.96 21.21 3.14
C ASN A 7 0.74 20.59 3.83
N PHE A 8 0.73 20.50 5.17
CA PHE A 8 -0.44 20.08 5.94
C PHE A 8 -1.59 21.08 5.80
N ARG A 9 -1.29 22.39 5.89
CA ARG A 9 -2.28 23.46 5.70
C ARG A 9 -2.85 23.45 4.28
N ALA A 10 -1.98 23.32 3.28
CA ALA A 10 -2.37 23.25 1.88
C ALA A 10 -3.25 22.02 1.59
N ALA A 11 -2.87 20.84 2.10
CA ALA A 11 -3.64 19.61 1.92
C ALA A 11 -5.00 19.66 2.61
N ALA A 12 -5.06 20.22 3.82
CA ALA A 12 -6.31 20.43 4.54
C ALA A 12 -7.25 21.38 3.78
N ALA A 13 -6.75 22.56 3.38
CA ALA A 13 -7.53 23.53 2.62
C ALA A 13 -8.02 22.96 1.28
N TRP A 14 -7.17 22.21 0.58
CA TRP A 14 -7.54 21.55 -0.67
C TRP A 14 -8.67 20.54 -0.45
N ALA A 15 -8.58 19.73 0.60
CA ALA A 15 -9.56 18.72 0.93
C ALA A 15 -10.89 19.32 1.43
N GLU A 16 -10.85 20.40 2.21
CA GLU A 16 -12.04 21.14 2.65
C GLU A 16 -12.82 21.75 1.47
N GLY A 17 -12.11 22.21 0.44
CA GLY A 17 -12.72 22.71 -0.79
C GLY A 17 -13.42 21.66 -1.66
N ARG A 18 -13.37 20.37 -1.30
CA ARG A 18 -14.02 19.28 -2.06
C ARG A 18 -15.43 19.00 -1.55
N ALA A 19 -16.32 18.70 -2.48
CA ALA A 19 -17.69 18.28 -2.18
C ALA A 19 -17.72 17.04 -1.26
N PHE A 20 -18.78 16.90 -0.48
CA PHE A 20 -19.00 15.73 0.35
C PHE A 20 -19.13 14.47 -0.53
N GLY A 21 -18.38 13.41 -0.21
CA GLY A 21 -18.35 12.17 -0.97
C GLY A 21 -17.38 12.15 -2.16
N ASP A 22 -16.63 13.23 -2.41
CA ASP A 22 -15.54 13.23 -3.39
C ASP A 22 -14.44 12.23 -2.99
N ALA A 23 -14.11 11.30 -3.89
CA ALA A 23 -13.20 10.19 -3.58
C ALA A 23 -11.76 10.66 -3.31
N ALA A 24 -11.29 11.68 -4.04
CA ALA A 24 -9.96 12.24 -3.84
C ALA A 24 -9.90 13.05 -2.53
N GLY A 25 -10.91 13.90 -2.27
CA GLY A 25 -11.08 14.61 -1.01
C GLY A 25 -11.16 13.68 0.21
N MET A 26 -11.90 12.57 0.12
CA MET A 26 -11.96 11.58 1.21
C MET A 26 -10.61 10.90 1.44
N ALA A 27 -9.89 10.51 0.38
CA ALA A 27 -8.57 9.89 0.50
C ALA A 27 -7.55 10.82 1.18
N VAL A 28 -7.53 12.12 0.82
CA VAL A 28 -6.66 13.10 1.47
C VAL A 28 -7.05 13.31 2.94
N ARG A 29 -8.34 13.39 3.26
CA ARG A 29 -8.82 13.50 4.65
C ARG A 29 -8.43 12.28 5.48
N GLU A 30 -8.47 11.08 4.91
CA GLU A 30 -8.04 9.85 5.59
C GLU A 30 -6.54 9.93 5.94
N VAL A 31 -5.68 10.30 4.98
CA VAL A 31 -4.24 10.50 5.21
C VAL A 31 -3.99 11.56 6.30
N LEU A 32 -4.68 12.70 6.24
CA LEU A 32 -4.53 13.77 7.25
C LEU A 32 -4.97 13.31 8.64
N ASN A 33 -6.09 12.58 8.74
CA ASN A 33 -6.57 12.03 10.01
C ASN A 33 -5.57 11.02 10.59
N GLU A 34 -4.96 10.19 9.74
CA GLU A 34 -3.93 9.25 10.20
C GLU A 34 -2.67 9.96 10.70
N LEU A 35 -2.23 11.02 10.00
CA LEU A 35 -1.03 11.79 10.33
C LEU A 35 -1.26 12.85 11.43
N THR A 36 -2.49 13.11 11.86
CA THR A 36 -2.77 14.02 13.00
C THR A 36 -3.08 13.27 14.29
N GLY A 37 -3.29 11.96 14.22
CA GLY A 37 -3.49 11.10 15.38
C GLY A 37 -2.21 10.82 16.20
N PRO A 38 -2.26 9.90 17.18
CA PRO A 38 -1.09 9.51 17.97
C PRO A 38 0.03 8.93 17.08
N PRO A 39 1.32 9.05 17.47
CA PRO A 39 2.46 8.47 16.76
C PRO A 39 2.23 6.99 16.43
N ARG A 40 2.48 6.59 15.18
CA ARG A 40 2.29 5.20 14.73
C ARG A 40 3.64 4.50 14.71
N ILE A 41 3.90 3.62 15.67
CA ILE A 41 5.23 3.02 15.85
C ILE A 41 5.18 1.52 15.60
N GLY A 42 6.04 1.04 14.70
CA GLY A 42 6.25 -0.37 14.43
C GLY A 42 7.55 -0.85 15.03
N VAL A 43 7.58 -2.05 15.61
CA VAL A 43 8.80 -2.62 16.20
C VAL A 43 9.03 -4.01 15.64
N CYS A 44 10.24 -4.26 15.16
CA CYS A 44 10.60 -5.54 14.55
C CYS A 44 12.09 -5.85 14.71
N THR A 45 12.43 -7.14 14.67
CA THR A 45 13.76 -7.61 14.29
C THR A 45 13.77 -7.89 12.78
N VAL A 46 14.90 -8.37 12.27
CA VAL A 46 15.03 -8.84 10.88
C VAL A 46 14.06 -9.98 10.56
N ASP A 47 13.80 -10.82 11.56
CA ASP A 47 13.05 -12.07 11.36
C ASP A 47 11.58 -11.94 11.76
N ALA A 48 11.26 -11.08 12.72
CA ALA A 48 9.96 -11.10 13.38
C ALA A 48 9.47 -9.72 13.86
N PRO A 49 8.14 -9.53 13.92
CA PRO A 49 7.55 -8.39 14.61
C PRO A 49 7.73 -8.58 16.12
N VAL A 50 8.03 -7.50 16.84
CA VAL A 50 8.24 -7.54 18.30
C VAL A 50 7.07 -6.87 18.99
N ARG A 51 6.54 -7.51 20.03
CA ARG A 51 5.47 -6.96 20.85
C ARG A 51 6.07 -6.13 21.99
N VAL A 52 5.93 -4.82 21.86
CA VAL A 52 6.25 -3.81 22.88
C VAL A 52 5.14 -2.78 22.95
N ILE A 53 5.10 -2.03 24.05
CA ILE A 53 4.21 -0.89 24.22
C ILE A 53 5.10 0.34 24.35
N VAL A 54 4.91 1.31 23.45
CA VAL A 54 5.57 2.62 23.54
C VAL A 54 4.54 3.62 24.07
N PRO A 55 4.81 4.29 25.22
CA PRO A 55 3.87 5.24 25.81
C PRO A 55 3.45 6.34 24.82
N GLY A 56 2.15 6.60 24.74
CA GLY A 56 1.59 7.66 23.88
C GLY A 56 1.55 7.32 22.38
N ALA A 57 1.99 6.13 21.97
CA ALA A 57 1.99 5.70 20.57
C ALA A 57 0.93 4.62 20.28
N ARG A 58 0.44 4.61 19.03
CA ARG A 58 -0.35 3.52 18.46
C ARG A 58 0.61 2.49 17.85
N MET A 59 0.66 1.29 18.42
CA MET A 59 1.53 0.22 17.93
C MET A 59 1.02 -0.35 16.60
N VAL A 60 1.92 -0.49 15.62
CA VAL A 60 1.65 -1.05 14.29
C VAL A 60 2.40 -2.35 14.11
N HIS A 61 1.68 -3.41 13.74
CA HIS A 61 2.28 -4.70 13.46
C HIS A 61 3.16 -4.64 12.20
N THR A 62 4.48 -4.57 12.38
CA THR A 62 5.45 -4.29 11.32
C THR A 62 6.45 -5.43 11.21
N HIS A 63 6.74 -5.85 9.98
CA HIS A 63 7.78 -6.84 9.67
C HIS A 63 8.91 -6.18 8.91
N TRP A 64 10.13 -6.68 9.07
CA TRP A 64 11.23 -6.36 8.17
C TRP A 64 11.10 -7.12 6.82
N PRO A 65 11.46 -6.50 5.68
CA PRO A 65 11.60 -5.05 5.50
C PRO A 65 10.24 -4.36 5.60
N ALA A 66 10.15 -3.24 6.33
CA ALA A 66 8.90 -2.52 6.45
C ALA A 66 8.52 -1.91 5.09
N VAL A 67 7.34 -2.31 4.59
CA VAL A 67 6.76 -1.84 3.33
C VAL A 67 5.30 -1.50 3.60
N GLY A 68 5.01 -0.24 3.87
CA GLY A 68 3.63 0.19 4.08
C GLY A 68 3.54 1.56 4.75
N SER A 69 2.52 2.33 4.39
CA SER A 69 2.42 3.74 4.73
C SER A 69 1.70 4.04 6.06
N GLY A 70 1.34 3.00 6.82
CA GLY A 70 0.65 3.12 8.10
C GLY A 70 1.53 3.36 9.34
N THR A 71 2.86 3.50 9.16
CA THR A 71 3.83 3.60 10.25
C THR A 71 4.63 4.89 10.11
N ASP A 72 4.71 5.69 11.19
CA ASP A 72 5.51 6.90 11.26
C ASP A 72 6.99 6.54 11.47
N VAL A 73 7.23 5.70 12.48
CA VAL A 73 8.58 5.28 12.91
C VAL A 73 8.65 3.76 13.01
N VAL A 74 9.71 3.18 12.44
CA VAL A 74 10.03 1.75 12.57
C VAL A 74 11.26 1.60 13.46
N LEU A 75 11.08 1.01 14.63
CA LEU A 75 12.16 0.61 15.51
C LEU A 75 12.66 -0.77 15.09
N LEU A 76 13.88 -0.82 14.59
CA LEU A 76 14.55 -2.06 14.19
C LEU A 76 15.48 -2.50 15.34
N ILE A 77 15.09 -3.57 16.02
CA ILE A 77 15.91 -4.20 17.06
C ILE A 77 16.95 -5.08 16.38
N HIS A 78 18.22 -4.73 16.54
CA HIS A 78 19.34 -5.48 16.01
C HIS A 78 20.53 -5.36 16.97
N ALA A 79 21.06 -6.51 17.41
CA ALA A 79 22.22 -6.54 18.27
C ALA A 79 23.47 -6.08 17.49
N GLY A 80 24.12 -5.03 17.96
CA GLY A 80 25.29 -4.45 17.32
C GLY A 80 24.97 -3.73 15.99
N GLU A 81 26.02 -3.50 15.21
CA GLU A 81 25.95 -2.69 13.98
C GLU A 81 25.01 -3.26 12.92
N VAL A 82 24.17 -2.38 12.35
CA VAL A 82 23.24 -2.75 11.28
C VAL A 82 24.00 -2.93 9.96
N PRO A 83 23.89 -4.09 9.29
CA PRO A 83 24.55 -4.34 8.02
C PRO A 83 24.23 -3.26 6.96
N GLY A 84 25.22 -2.91 6.13
CA GLY A 84 25.08 -1.88 5.10
C GLY A 84 23.87 -2.03 4.18
N ARG A 85 23.52 -3.28 3.81
CA ARG A 85 22.32 -3.56 3.01
C ARG A 85 21.03 -3.18 3.74
N MET A 86 20.96 -3.43 5.04
CA MET A 86 19.81 -3.08 5.87
C MET A 86 19.74 -1.56 6.07
N ARG A 87 20.86 -0.88 6.33
CA ARG A 87 20.88 0.59 6.41
C ARG A 87 20.48 1.26 5.09
N SER A 88 20.94 0.72 3.96
CA SER A 88 20.49 1.19 2.66
C SER A 88 18.98 1.07 2.51
N ARG A 89 18.37 0.00 3.05
CA ARG A 89 16.92 -0.20 3.00
C ARG A 89 16.19 0.78 3.92
N MET A 90 16.71 1.00 5.13
CA MET A 90 16.22 2.00 6.08
C MET A 90 16.18 3.39 5.46
N ARG A 91 17.19 3.76 4.66
CA ARG A 91 17.29 5.07 3.99
C ARG A 91 16.36 5.23 2.78
N ALA A 92 15.94 4.14 2.14
CA ALA A 92 15.18 4.18 0.89
C ALA A 92 13.65 4.37 1.08
N GLY A 93 13.15 4.28 2.32
CA GLY A 93 11.73 4.35 2.63
C GLY A 93 11.25 5.75 3.03
N PRO A 94 9.93 6.01 2.92
CA PRO A 94 9.34 7.24 3.44
C PRO A 94 9.29 7.24 4.98
N GLN A 95 9.19 6.07 5.62
CA GLN A 95 9.20 5.94 7.08
C GLN A 95 10.57 6.30 7.67
N GLU A 96 10.57 6.78 8.91
CA GLU A 96 11.80 6.93 9.67
C GLU A 96 12.15 5.60 10.33
N PHE A 97 13.40 5.16 10.15
CA PHE A 97 13.92 3.97 10.80
C PHE A 97 14.90 4.34 11.89
N ILE A 98 14.73 3.72 13.06
CA ILE A 98 15.62 3.90 14.20
C ILE A 98 16.18 2.53 14.57
N HIS A 99 17.51 2.44 14.61
CA HIS A 99 18.19 1.26 15.11
C HIS A 99 18.19 1.30 16.64
N ILE A 100 17.80 0.19 17.24
CA ILE A 100 17.80 -0.02 18.68
C ILE A 100 18.52 -1.35 18.98
N GLU A 101 19.26 -1.42 20.08
CA GLU A 101 20.05 -2.62 20.42
C GLU A 101 19.19 -3.71 21.05
N ASP A 102 18.19 -3.33 21.84
CA ASP A 102 17.37 -4.27 22.60
C ASP A 102 15.90 -3.83 22.73
N LYS A 103 15.12 -4.68 23.42
CA LYS A 103 13.69 -4.47 23.64
C LYS A 103 13.41 -3.36 24.66
N GLU A 104 14.26 -3.19 25.67
CA GLU A 104 14.07 -2.22 26.75
C GLU A 104 14.21 -0.79 26.23
N GLN A 105 15.22 -0.55 25.40
CA GLN A 105 15.38 0.71 24.68
C GLN A 105 14.16 1.02 23.79
N ALA A 106 13.54 0.00 23.20
CA ALA A 106 12.32 0.20 22.40
C ALA A 106 11.09 0.56 23.27
N GLU A 107 10.94 -0.04 24.46
CA GLU A 107 9.86 0.28 25.40
C GLU A 107 10.01 1.70 25.99
N ASN A 108 11.25 2.17 26.16
CA ASN A 108 11.57 3.50 26.67
C ASN A 108 11.68 4.58 25.57
N TYR A 109 11.45 4.23 24.31
CA TYR A 109 11.56 5.17 23.19
C TYR A 109 10.54 6.31 23.33
N THR A 110 11.00 7.54 23.11
CA THR A 110 10.15 8.72 23.04
C THR A 110 10.46 9.52 21.79
N ILE A 111 9.45 10.14 21.21
CA ILE A 111 9.60 10.99 20.03
C ILE A 111 9.12 12.41 20.37
N GLY A 112 9.98 13.40 20.10
CA GLY A 112 9.62 14.79 20.28
C GLY A 112 8.60 15.26 19.25
N VAL A 113 7.70 16.17 19.63
CA VAL A 113 6.72 16.78 18.71
C VAL A 113 7.37 17.37 17.44
N PRO A 114 8.50 18.10 17.52
CA PRO A 114 9.14 18.64 16.31
C PRO A 114 9.65 17.56 15.35
N GLU A 115 10.21 16.48 15.89
CA GLU A 115 10.73 15.36 15.10
C GLU A 115 9.59 14.60 14.42
N LEU A 116 8.51 14.33 15.17
CA LEU A 116 7.32 13.70 14.63
C LEU A 116 6.72 14.51 13.48
N LEU A 117 6.65 15.83 13.61
CA LEU A 117 6.14 16.70 12.55
C LEU A 117 7.00 16.64 11.29
N ARG A 118 8.34 16.65 11.42
CA ARG A 118 9.27 16.48 10.29
C ARG A 118 9.04 15.15 9.56
N ILE A 119 8.88 14.06 10.30
CA ILE A 119 8.63 12.73 9.75
C ILE A 119 7.30 12.70 9.01
N ARG A 120 6.25 13.25 9.62
CA ARG A 120 4.90 13.28 9.06
C ARG A 120 4.78 14.20 7.86
N GLU A 121 5.56 15.28 7.81
CA GLU A 121 5.69 16.14 6.64
C GLU A 121 6.20 15.37 5.43
N LYS A 122 7.28 14.59 5.61
CA LYS A 122 7.81 13.69 4.57
C LYS A 122 6.79 12.63 4.15
N LEU A 123 6.11 12.01 5.13
CA LEU A 123 5.09 10.99 4.85
C LEU A 123 3.90 11.56 4.08
N LEU A 124 3.40 12.75 4.44
CA LEU A 124 2.33 13.42 3.73
C LEU A 124 2.69 13.65 2.26
N THR A 125 3.90 14.16 1.99
CA THR A 125 4.37 14.36 0.61
C THR A 125 4.39 13.05 -0.18
N CYS A 126 4.91 11.97 0.41
CA CYS A 126 4.94 10.66 -0.25
C CYS A 126 3.53 10.09 -0.49
N GLU A 127 2.60 10.27 0.45
CA GLU A 127 1.22 9.80 0.31
C GLU A 127 0.44 10.60 -0.73
N LEU A 128 0.58 11.92 -0.75
CA LEU A 128 -0.03 12.76 -1.77
C LEU A 128 0.53 12.42 -3.16
N HIS A 129 1.83 12.14 -3.26
CA HIS A 129 2.44 11.66 -4.51
C HIS A 129 1.91 10.27 -4.92
N ALA A 130 1.71 9.35 -3.98
CA ALA A 130 1.10 8.05 -4.29
C ALA A 130 -0.36 8.20 -4.74
N LEU A 131 -1.12 9.10 -4.09
CA LEU A 131 -2.50 9.39 -4.44
C LEU A 131 -2.61 10.11 -5.79
N SER A 132 -1.66 10.95 -6.20
CA SER A 132 -1.71 11.67 -7.48
C SER A 132 -1.64 10.74 -8.70
N VAL A 133 -1.01 9.57 -8.56
CA VAL A 133 -1.04 8.50 -9.58
C VAL A 133 -2.48 8.01 -9.83
N ARG A 134 -3.31 8.00 -8.79
CA ARG A 134 -4.72 7.58 -8.86
C ARG A 134 -5.68 8.74 -9.13
N PHE A 135 -5.36 9.93 -8.61
CA PHE A 135 -6.16 11.15 -8.69
C PHE A 135 -5.31 12.31 -9.23
N PRO A 136 -5.22 12.48 -10.56
CA PRO A 136 -4.33 13.47 -11.19
C PRO A 136 -4.59 14.93 -10.78
N GLU A 137 -5.79 15.24 -10.30
CA GLU A 137 -6.14 16.55 -9.72
C GLU A 137 -5.31 16.94 -8.48
N LEU A 138 -4.60 15.99 -7.87
CA LEU A 138 -3.67 16.23 -6.76
C LEU A 138 -2.29 16.69 -7.23
N SER A 139 -1.96 16.63 -8.52
CA SER A 139 -0.60 16.95 -8.99
C SER A 139 -0.12 18.35 -8.64
N GLY A 140 -1.03 19.33 -8.52
CA GLY A 140 -0.69 20.69 -8.09
C GLY A 140 -0.46 20.86 -6.59
N LEU A 141 -0.77 19.83 -5.79
CA LEU A 141 -0.61 19.80 -4.33
C LEU A 141 0.66 19.04 -3.90
N VAL A 142 1.26 18.26 -4.80
CA VAL A 142 2.39 17.36 -4.50
C VAL A 142 3.70 18.11 -4.76
N PRO A 143 4.42 18.56 -3.73
CA PRO A 143 5.82 18.92 -3.92
C PRO A 143 6.61 17.67 -4.33
N ASP A 144 7.63 17.83 -5.17
CA ASP A 144 8.49 16.72 -5.57
C ASP A 144 9.05 16.02 -4.32
N PRO A 145 8.96 14.68 -4.23
CA PRO A 145 9.44 13.96 -3.07
C PRO A 145 10.94 14.19 -2.92
N VAL A 146 11.34 14.88 -1.85
CA VAL A 146 12.74 15.04 -1.49
C VAL A 146 13.25 13.69 -1.04
N VAL A 147 13.89 12.95 -1.96
CA VAL A 147 14.67 11.77 -1.62
C VAL A 147 15.81 12.26 -0.74
N PRO A 148 15.94 11.81 0.53
CA PRO A 148 17.05 12.21 1.37
C PRO A 148 18.34 11.85 0.67
N GLN A 149 19.05 12.84 0.14
CA GLN A 149 20.42 12.64 -0.29
C GLN A 149 21.20 12.39 0.99
N GLY A 150 21.66 11.16 1.20
CA GLY A 150 22.47 10.82 2.36
C GLY A 150 23.59 11.85 2.50
N THR A 151 23.55 12.63 3.57
CA THR A 151 24.43 13.78 3.79
C THR A 151 25.84 13.39 4.22
N GLY A 152 26.08 12.10 4.46
CA GLY A 152 27.39 11.55 4.84
C GLY A 152 28.20 11.04 3.65
N ALA A 153 29.54 11.08 3.79
CA ALA A 153 30.44 10.38 2.89
C ALA A 153 30.11 8.86 2.94
N PRO A 154 30.13 8.16 1.79
CA PRO A 154 29.81 6.73 1.78
C PRO A 154 30.85 5.95 2.58
N ARG A 155 30.38 4.98 3.37
CA ARG A 155 31.28 4.07 4.12
C ARG A 155 31.73 2.95 3.20
N VAL A 156 33.02 2.69 3.11
CA VAL A 156 33.59 1.78 2.10
C VAL A 156 34.50 0.75 2.76
N VAL A 157 34.29 -0.52 2.45
CA VAL A 157 35.24 -1.57 2.81
C VAL A 157 36.00 -2.01 1.57
N VAL A 158 37.31 -2.16 1.71
CA VAL A 158 38.19 -2.66 0.65
C VAL A 158 38.63 -4.06 1.02
N ILE A 159 38.38 -5.02 0.11
CA ILE A 159 38.71 -6.45 0.28
C ILE A 159 39.53 -6.92 -0.91
N GLY A 160 40.38 -7.92 -0.71
CA GLY A 160 41.19 -8.52 -1.77
C GLY A 160 42.21 -9.51 -1.21
N PRO A 161 42.76 -10.39 -2.05
CA PRO A 161 43.77 -11.37 -1.64
C PRO A 161 45.17 -10.76 -1.48
N ASP A 162 45.42 -9.59 -2.05
CA ASP A 162 46.70 -8.87 -2.00
C ASP A 162 46.60 -7.72 -0.98
N VAL A 163 47.29 -7.86 0.16
CA VAL A 163 47.22 -6.93 1.28
C VAL A 163 47.84 -5.57 0.93
N ASP A 164 48.92 -5.55 0.17
CA ASP A 164 49.62 -4.33 -0.21
C ASP A 164 48.76 -3.50 -1.16
N ARG A 165 48.19 -4.17 -2.18
CA ARG A 165 47.28 -3.50 -3.13
C ARG A 165 45.97 -3.04 -2.47
N VAL A 166 45.47 -3.78 -1.48
CA VAL A 166 44.34 -3.33 -0.65
C VAL A 166 44.71 -2.08 0.15
N ALA A 167 45.91 -2.01 0.73
CA ALA A 167 46.37 -0.84 1.48
C ALA A 167 46.50 0.41 0.59
N GLU A 168 47.03 0.25 -0.63
CA GLU A 168 47.10 1.33 -1.62
C GLU A 168 45.71 1.89 -1.97
N VAL A 169 44.77 1.00 -2.31
CA VAL A 169 43.40 1.39 -2.67
C VAL A 169 42.67 2.03 -1.48
N ARG A 170 42.91 1.54 -0.25
CA ARG A 170 42.38 2.16 0.98
C ARG A 170 42.92 3.58 1.16
N ALA A 171 44.20 3.82 0.93
CA ALA A 171 44.81 5.14 1.06
C ALA A 171 44.21 6.14 0.05
N VAL A 172 44.00 5.72 -1.21
CA VAL A 172 43.36 6.55 -2.24
C VAL A 172 41.92 6.92 -1.84
N LEU A 173 41.15 5.97 -1.32
CA LEU A 173 39.77 6.18 -0.92
C LEU A 173 39.64 7.02 0.35
N ALA A 174 40.53 6.85 1.33
CA ALA A 174 40.45 7.54 2.63
C ALA A 174 40.47 9.08 2.52
N ALA A 175 41.00 9.64 1.42
CA ALA A 175 40.97 11.08 1.16
C ALA A 175 39.57 11.62 0.81
N HIS A 176 38.62 10.75 0.44
CA HIS A 176 37.35 11.15 -0.18
C HIS A 176 36.11 10.45 0.38
N VAL A 177 36.28 9.32 1.07
CA VAL A 177 35.21 8.48 1.64
C VAL A 177 35.63 7.91 3.01
N GLU A 178 34.68 7.45 3.80
CA GLU A 178 34.97 6.83 5.10
C GLU A 178 35.33 5.36 4.92
N VAL A 179 36.59 4.97 5.14
CA VAL A 179 37.03 3.58 4.97
C VAL A 179 36.85 2.80 6.27
N VAL A 180 36.08 1.70 6.22
CA VAL A 180 35.70 0.88 7.38
C VAL A 180 36.19 -0.57 7.26
N ALA A 181 36.14 -1.31 8.36
CA ALA A 181 36.76 -2.63 8.46
C ALA A 181 35.88 -3.82 8.00
N SER A 182 34.56 -3.87 8.25
CA SER A 182 33.77 -5.00 7.73
C SER A 182 32.23 -4.83 7.68
N ALA A 183 31.53 -4.73 8.81
CA ALA A 183 30.06 -4.85 8.84
C ALA A 183 29.32 -3.60 8.36
N ASP A 184 30.06 -2.50 8.37
CA ASP A 184 29.55 -1.15 8.41
C ASP A 184 29.72 -0.37 7.11
N ALA A 185 30.01 -1.07 6.02
CA ALA A 185 30.20 -0.45 4.72
C ALA A 185 28.89 -0.30 3.95
N ASP A 186 28.74 0.84 3.29
CA ASP A 186 27.69 1.10 2.31
C ASP A 186 28.07 0.56 0.91
N VAL A 187 29.37 0.43 0.61
CA VAL A 187 29.94 -0.13 -0.64
C VAL A 187 31.15 -1.02 -0.34
N VAL A 188 31.25 -2.15 -1.03
CA VAL A 188 32.45 -3.01 -1.04
C VAL A 188 33.27 -2.71 -2.30
N VAL A 189 34.57 -2.50 -2.16
CA VAL A 189 35.52 -2.45 -3.27
C VAL A 189 36.36 -3.71 -3.24
N ALA A 190 36.23 -4.55 -4.26
CA ALA A 190 37.05 -5.74 -4.43
C ALA A 190 38.27 -5.41 -5.29
N VAL A 191 39.45 -5.74 -4.74
CA VAL A 191 40.76 -5.56 -5.35
C VAL A 191 41.31 -6.94 -5.75
N PRO A 192 41.71 -7.16 -7.00
CA PRO A 192 42.28 -8.43 -7.44
C PRO A 192 43.71 -8.61 -6.93
N GLY A 193 44.17 -9.86 -6.89
CA GLY A 193 45.60 -10.16 -6.76
C GLY A 193 46.34 -9.97 -8.09
N GLY A 194 47.65 -10.26 -8.09
CA GLY A 194 48.50 -10.08 -9.27
C GLY A 194 48.07 -10.86 -10.54
N ARG A 195 47.21 -11.88 -10.40
CA ARG A 195 46.66 -12.67 -11.52
C ARG A 195 45.16 -12.41 -11.78
N GLY A 196 44.59 -11.36 -11.21
CA GLY A 196 43.14 -11.13 -11.23
C GLY A 196 42.45 -11.82 -10.04
N PHE A 197 41.12 -11.93 -10.14
CA PHE A 197 40.33 -12.69 -9.16
C PHE A 197 40.36 -14.18 -9.49
N LEU A 198 40.64 -14.99 -8.48
CA LEU A 198 40.62 -16.44 -8.57
C LEU A 198 39.30 -16.98 -8.02
N LEU A 199 38.93 -18.22 -8.38
CA LEU A 199 37.73 -18.88 -7.83
C LEU A 199 37.78 -19.03 -6.30
N VAL A 200 38.98 -19.08 -5.71
CA VAL A 200 39.16 -19.12 -4.25
C VAL A 200 38.74 -17.82 -3.56
N ASP A 201 38.72 -16.69 -4.28
CA ASP A 201 38.31 -15.38 -3.76
C ASP A 201 36.78 -15.22 -3.76
N ALA A 202 36.08 -16.06 -4.54
CA ALA A 202 34.63 -15.96 -4.75
C ALA A 202 33.81 -16.00 -3.45
N PRO A 203 34.08 -16.89 -2.46
CA PRO A 203 33.31 -16.92 -1.22
C PRO A 203 33.38 -15.61 -0.42
N THR A 204 34.57 -15.01 -0.30
CA THR A 204 34.77 -13.74 0.43
C THR A 204 34.07 -12.58 -0.27
N ILE A 205 34.16 -12.52 -1.61
CA ILE A 205 33.49 -11.48 -2.42
C ILE A 205 31.97 -11.64 -2.36
N GLN A 206 31.47 -12.87 -2.41
CA GLN A 206 30.03 -13.16 -2.31
C GLN A 206 29.47 -12.85 -0.92
N ASP A 207 30.18 -13.19 0.15
CA ASP A 207 29.77 -12.85 1.51
C ASP A 207 29.71 -11.32 1.70
N ALA A 208 30.74 -10.60 1.28
CA ALA A 208 30.76 -9.14 1.33
C ALA A 208 29.61 -8.52 0.50
N TRP A 209 29.37 -9.04 -0.70
CA TRP A 209 28.23 -8.61 -1.52
C TRP A 209 26.89 -8.93 -0.86
N ARG A 210 26.71 -10.10 -0.23
CA ARG A 210 25.47 -10.44 0.49
C ARG A 210 25.17 -9.49 1.64
N ARG A 211 26.22 -9.05 2.37
CA ARG A 211 26.11 -8.13 3.52
C ARG A 211 25.83 -6.68 3.14
N VAL A 212 26.46 -6.19 2.07
CA VAL A 212 26.41 -4.77 1.67
C VAL A 212 25.44 -4.52 0.51
N GLY A 213 25.32 -5.48 -0.41
CA GLY A 213 24.49 -5.42 -1.62
C GLY A 213 25.02 -4.46 -2.70
N ARG A 214 26.20 -3.87 -2.51
CA ARG A 214 26.87 -3.00 -3.48
C ARG A 214 28.34 -3.38 -3.58
N LEU A 215 28.77 -3.75 -4.78
CA LEU A 215 30.13 -4.22 -5.04
C LEU A 215 30.71 -3.49 -6.25
N VAL A 216 31.88 -2.88 -6.06
CA VAL A 216 32.73 -2.33 -7.11
C VAL A 216 33.93 -3.24 -7.30
N THR A 217 34.27 -3.58 -8.54
CA THR A 217 35.40 -4.50 -8.83
C THR A 217 36.46 -3.81 -9.66
N LEU A 218 37.73 -4.00 -9.31
CA LEU A 218 38.86 -3.47 -10.10
C LEU A 218 39.33 -4.41 -11.22
N SER A 219 38.71 -5.59 -11.34
CA SER A 219 38.98 -6.59 -12.38
C SER A 219 37.70 -7.39 -12.65
N PRO A 220 37.55 -7.99 -13.85
CA PRO A 220 36.47 -8.94 -14.11
C PRO A 220 36.45 -10.06 -13.07
N LEU A 221 35.25 -10.37 -12.56
CA LEU A 221 35.01 -11.50 -11.67
C LEU A 221 34.87 -12.79 -12.48
N PRO A 222 35.14 -13.97 -11.88
CA PRO A 222 34.79 -15.25 -12.49
C PRO A 222 33.29 -15.36 -12.78
N ASP A 223 32.94 -16.08 -13.85
CA ASP A 223 31.54 -16.26 -14.25
C ASP A 223 30.68 -16.82 -13.12
N GLY A 224 29.48 -16.24 -12.96
CA GLY A 224 28.54 -16.62 -11.90
C GLY A 224 28.81 -15.99 -10.52
N VAL A 225 29.91 -15.25 -10.35
CA VAL A 225 30.22 -14.54 -9.10
C VAL A 225 29.65 -13.12 -9.15
N CYS A 226 28.64 -12.84 -8.32
CA CYS A 226 28.06 -11.50 -8.12
C CYS A 226 27.76 -10.76 -9.44
N PRO A 227 26.74 -11.18 -10.22
CA PRO A 227 26.47 -10.62 -11.55
C PRO A 227 26.08 -9.13 -11.55
N GLN A 228 25.72 -8.58 -10.38
CA GLN A 228 25.41 -7.16 -10.18
C GLN A 228 26.63 -6.32 -9.75
N ALA A 229 27.85 -6.88 -9.80
CA ALA A 229 29.06 -6.15 -9.52
C ALA A 229 29.30 -5.07 -10.58
N VAL A 230 29.72 -3.88 -10.13
CA VAL A 230 29.99 -2.74 -11.01
C VAL A 230 31.50 -2.64 -11.24
N PRO A 231 32.00 -2.75 -12.48
CA PRO A 231 33.41 -2.54 -12.74
C PRO A 231 33.80 -1.09 -12.44
N ALA A 232 34.96 -0.88 -11.83
CA ALA A 232 35.51 0.45 -11.62
C ALA A 232 35.77 1.12 -12.96
N GLY A 233 35.29 2.36 -13.10
CA GLY A 233 35.66 3.21 -14.22
C GLY A 233 37.05 3.81 -14.03
N TRP A 234 37.37 4.78 -14.89
CA TRP A 234 38.63 5.54 -14.84
C TRP A 234 38.83 6.27 -13.50
N ASP A 235 37.74 6.71 -12.89
CA ASP A 235 37.72 7.27 -11.53
C ASP A 235 37.00 6.31 -10.57
N LEU A 236 37.78 5.77 -9.63
CA LEU A 236 37.30 4.86 -8.59
C LEU A 236 36.39 5.58 -7.58
N VAL A 237 36.75 6.79 -7.16
CA VAL A 237 36.02 7.56 -6.14
C VAL A 237 34.63 7.92 -6.68
N ASP A 238 34.56 8.39 -7.91
CA ASP A 238 33.28 8.71 -8.55
C ASP A 238 32.42 7.47 -8.79
N THR A 239 33.05 6.34 -9.15
CA THR A 239 32.32 5.07 -9.29
C THR A 239 31.72 4.63 -7.95
N VAL A 240 32.50 4.70 -6.86
CA VAL A 240 32.03 4.38 -5.50
C VAL A 240 30.90 5.30 -5.08
N ARG A 241 31.04 6.62 -5.27
CA ARG A 241 29.98 7.60 -4.95
C ARG A 241 28.71 7.35 -5.76
N ARG A 242 28.85 7.06 -7.06
CA ARG A 242 27.71 6.72 -7.92
C ARG A 242 27.01 5.47 -7.42
N VAL A 243 27.75 4.40 -7.13
CA VAL A 243 27.19 3.13 -6.64
C VAL A 243 26.51 3.32 -5.27
N ALA A 244 27.11 4.09 -4.35
CA ALA A 244 26.54 4.37 -3.04
C ALA A 244 25.16 5.07 -3.11
N ARG A 245 24.92 5.88 -4.16
CA ARG A 245 23.63 6.56 -4.38
C ARG A 245 22.53 5.64 -4.89
N HIS A 246 22.88 4.50 -5.48
CA HIS A 246 21.88 3.54 -5.97
C HIS A 246 21.39 2.65 -4.83
N PRO A 247 20.12 2.20 -4.84
CA PRO A 247 19.67 1.18 -3.90
C PRO A 247 20.58 -0.05 -3.98
N ALA A 248 20.97 -0.63 -2.85
CA ALA A 248 21.72 -1.87 -2.82
C ALA A 248 20.94 -2.98 -3.57
N GLY A 249 21.64 -3.79 -4.37
CA GLY A 249 21.14 -4.83 -5.28
C GLY A 249 19.85 -5.46 -4.80
N TRP A 250 18.78 -5.15 -5.55
CA TRP A 250 17.41 -5.46 -5.19
C TRP A 250 16.98 -6.75 -5.89
N ASP A 251 17.38 -7.90 -5.34
CA ASP A 251 16.51 -9.07 -5.39
C ASP A 251 15.55 -8.92 -4.21
N VAL A 252 14.32 -8.47 -4.48
CA VAL A 252 13.27 -8.50 -3.47
C VAL A 252 13.17 -10.00 -3.20
N PRO A 253 13.36 -10.50 -1.96
CA PRO A 253 12.87 -11.84 -1.69
C PRO A 253 11.41 -11.85 -2.15
N PRO A 254 11.02 -12.75 -3.07
CA PRO A 254 9.69 -12.73 -3.65
C PRO A 254 8.71 -12.70 -2.48
N VAL A 255 7.84 -11.68 -2.46
CA VAL A 255 6.82 -11.58 -1.41
C VAL A 255 6.11 -12.93 -1.40
N PRO A 256 6.18 -13.69 -0.28
CA PRO A 256 5.62 -15.03 -0.26
C PRO A 256 4.18 -15.00 -0.74
N ASP A 257 3.77 -15.93 -1.61
CA ASP A 257 2.44 -15.91 -2.24
C ASP A 257 1.31 -15.80 -1.20
N VAL A 258 1.52 -16.40 -0.03
CA VAL A 258 0.62 -16.32 1.13
C VAL A 258 0.39 -14.87 1.59
N ARG A 259 1.41 -13.99 1.56
CA ARG A 259 1.26 -12.58 1.92
C ARG A 259 0.47 -11.79 0.87
N TRP A 260 0.59 -12.15 -0.41
CA TRP A 260 -0.26 -11.59 -1.45
C TRP A 260 -1.72 -12.00 -1.27
N VAL A 261 -1.97 -13.29 -0.99
CA VAL A 261 -3.32 -13.79 -0.69
C VAL A 261 -3.90 -13.08 0.54
N GLN A 262 -3.14 -12.95 1.63
CA GLN A 262 -3.58 -12.24 2.83
C GLN A 262 -3.83 -10.74 2.62
N ALA A 263 -3.05 -10.09 1.75
CA ALA A 263 -3.26 -8.69 1.39
C ALA A 263 -4.53 -8.53 0.55
N VAL A 264 -4.76 -9.44 -0.40
CA VAL A 264 -5.99 -9.50 -1.20
C VAL A 264 -7.20 -9.75 -0.31
N GLU A 265 -7.14 -10.71 0.61
CA GLU A 265 -8.23 -10.98 1.56
C GLU A 265 -8.51 -9.79 2.48
N ARG A 266 -7.48 -9.05 2.93
CA ARG A 266 -7.65 -7.85 3.74
C ARG A 266 -8.32 -6.73 2.95
N MET A 267 -7.90 -6.53 1.71
CA MET A 267 -8.55 -5.59 0.80
C MET A 267 -10.00 -6.00 0.50
N GLU A 268 -10.27 -7.28 0.25
CA GLU A 268 -11.61 -7.81 0.04
C GLU A 268 -12.47 -7.54 1.28
N ARG A 269 -11.99 -7.86 2.48
CA ARG A 269 -12.70 -7.58 3.75
C ARG A 269 -12.95 -6.10 3.98
N GLN A 270 -12.03 -5.22 3.61
CA GLN A 270 -12.20 -3.77 3.75
C GLN A 270 -13.22 -3.25 2.73
N TRP A 271 -13.09 -3.65 1.47
CA TRP A 271 -14.03 -3.33 0.39
C TRP A 271 -15.45 -3.79 0.77
N HIS A 272 -15.61 -5.03 1.24
CA HIS A 272 -16.89 -5.56 1.67
C HIS A 272 -17.52 -4.76 2.81
N ARG A 273 -16.73 -4.38 3.83
CA ARG A 273 -17.19 -3.54 4.93
C ARG A 273 -17.68 -2.17 4.44
N GLU A 274 -16.97 -1.57 3.50
CA GLU A 274 -17.28 -0.25 2.97
C GLU A 274 -18.54 -0.27 2.09
N ARG A 275 -18.69 -1.28 1.23
CA ARG A 275 -19.94 -1.52 0.48
C ARG A 275 -21.13 -1.78 1.40
N HIS A 276 -20.94 -2.61 2.43
CA HIS A 276 -21.99 -2.90 3.39
C HIS A 276 -22.46 -1.62 4.10
N ARG A 277 -21.52 -0.76 4.48
CA ARG A 277 -21.81 0.54 5.11
C ARG A 277 -22.60 1.47 4.18
N GLN A 278 -22.19 1.60 2.91
CA GLN A 278 -22.92 2.40 1.92
C GLN A 278 -24.36 1.91 1.71
N VAL A 279 -24.58 0.60 1.63
CA VAL A 279 -25.93 0.03 1.46
C VAL A 279 -26.78 0.24 2.72
N LEU A 280 -26.20 0.10 3.91
CA LEU A 280 -26.88 0.39 5.18
C LEU A 280 -27.28 1.87 5.29
N ASP A 281 -26.39 2.79 4.92
CA ASP A 281 -26.65 4.23 4.98
C ASP A 281 -27.79 4.62 4.02
N MET A 282 -27.78 4.11 2.78
CA MET A 282 -28.88 4.32 1.83
C MET A 282 -30.21 3.74 2.33
N ARG A 283 -30.18 2.63 3.09
CA ARG A 283 -31.37 2.04 3.71
C ARG A 283 -31.92 2.93 4.84
N LEU A 284 -31.05 3.41 5.73
CA LEU A 284 -31.42 4.29 6.83
C LEU A 284 -32.00 5.61 6.32
N ALA A 285 -31.48 6.11 5.19
CA ALA A 285 -32.00 7.29 4.50
C ALA A 285 -33.29 7.03 3.69
N GLY A 286 -33.72 5.77 3.54
CA GLY A 286 -34.88 5.40 2.72
C GLY A 286 -34.68 5.61 1.21
N ASP A 287 -33.43 5.74 0.75
CA ASP A 287 -33.09 6.06 -0.64
C ASP A 287 -33.17 4.83 -1.56
N ARG A 288 -34.39 4.52 -1.97
CA ARG A 288 -34.69 3.40 -2.89
C ARG A 288 -34.12 3.59 -4.28
N ARG A 289 -33.97 4.84 -4.73
CA ARG A 289 -33.44 5.17 -6.05
C ARG A 289 -31.93 5.00 -6.06
N GLY A 290 -31.23 5.53 -5.05
CA GLY A 290 -29.80 5.34 -4.87
C GLY A 290 -29.41 3.86 -4.74
N MET A 291 -30.17 3.05 -3.99
CA MET A 291 -29.93 1.61 -3.92
C MET A 291 -30.06 0.90 -5.28
N ARG A 292 -31.03 1.30 -6.11
CA ARG A 292 -31.17 0.75 -7.47
C ARG A 292 -30.04 1.17 -8.39
N GLU A 293 -29.69 2.45 -8.39
CA GLU A 293 -28.60 2.97 -9.21
C GLU A 293 -27.26 2.32 -8.81
N TRP A 294 -27.06 2.11 -7.51
CA TRP A 294 -25.92 1.38 -6.96
C TRP A 294 -25.93 -0.08 -7.40
N ALA A 295 -27.05 -0.79 -7.27
CA ALA A 295 -27.17 -2.19 -7.66
C ALA A 295 -26.98 -2.39 -9.18
N THR A 296 -27.53 -1.50 -10.00
CA THR A 296 -27.38 -1.52 -11.46
C THR A 296 -25.92 -1.26 -11.87
N ARG A 297 -25.25 -0.28 -11.25
CA ARG A 297 -23.81 -0.02 -11.45
C ARG A 297 -22.93 -1.21 -11.11
N HIS A 298 -23.39 -2.07 -10.21
CA HIS A 298 -22.67 -3.26 -9.77
C HIS A 298 -23.13 -4.55 -10.46
N GLY A 299 -23.95 -4.45 -11.52
CA GLY A 299 -24.31 -5.59 -12.37
C GLY A 299 -25.49 -6.42 -11.88
N TYR A 300 -26.21 -5.99 -10.83
CA TYR A 300 -27.40 -6.68 -10.36
C TYR A 300 -28.61 -6.36 -11.23
N VAL A 301 -29.30 -7.41 -11.70
CA VAL A 301 -30.53 -7.27 -12.47
C VAL A 301 -31.70 -7.05 -11.53
N LEU A 302 -32.28 -5.85 -11.59
CA LEU A 302 -33.38 -5.43 -10.72
C LEU A 302 -34.73 -5.68 -11.40
N PRO A 303 -35.73 -6.21 -10.69
CA PRO A 303 -37.10 -6.21 -11.19
C PRO A 303 -37.61 -4.76 -11.33
N ALA A 304 -38.24 -4.47 -12.47
CA ALA A 304 -38.83 -3.16 -12.76
C ALA A 304 -39.83 -2.71 -11.67
N GLU A 305 -39.88 -1.41 -11.38
CA GLU A 305 -40.84 -0.88 -10.42
C GLU A 305 -42.29 -1.13 -10.86
N PRO A 306 -43.18 -1.49 -9.93
CA PRO A 306 -44.60 -1.48 -10.22
C PRO A 306 -45.04 -0.02 -10.47
N VAL A 307 -45.53 0.24 -11.68
CA VAL A 307 -45.93 1.57 -12.17
C VAL A 307 -47.11 2.17 -11.37
N LEU A 308 -47.92 1.34 -10.71
CA LEU A 308 -49.10 1.77 -9.97
C LEU A 308 -48.82 1.90 -8.46
N THR A 309 -49.25 3.01 -7.87
CA THR A 309 -49.12 3.26 -6.44
C THR A 309 -50.09 2.39 -5.62
N ALA A 310 -49.88 2.30 -4.30
CA ALA A 310 -50.78 1.52 -3.43
C ALA A 310 -52.21 2.08 -3.46
N VAL A 311 -52.27 3.41 -3.57
CA VAL A 311 -53.50 4.18 -3.65
C VAL A 311 -54.22 3.87 -4.96
N ASP A 312 -53.52 3.90 -6.10
CA ASP A 312 -54.14 3.59 -7.40
C ASP A 312 -54.74 2.18 -7.44
N LEU A 313 -54.08 1.21 -6.80
CA LEU A 313 -54.59 -0.16 -6.68
C LEU A 313 -55.80 -0.25 -5.77
N ALA A 314 -55.79 0.43 -4.62
CA ALA A 314 -56.92 0.45 -3.69
C ALA A 314 -58.14 1.13 -4.33
N THR A 315 -57.92 2.27 -5.01
CA THR A 315 -58.96 3.02 -5.71
C THR A 315 -59.52 2.21 -6.88
N GLY A 316 -58.66 1.58 -7.70
CA GLY A 316 -59.09 0.70 -8.79
C GLY A 316 -59.86 -0.53 -8.29
N SER A 317 -59.41 -1.14 -7.19
CA SER A 317 -60.11 -2.29 -6.56
C SER A 317 -61.48 -1.88 -6.04
N GLY A 318 -61.58 -0.71 -5.38
CA GLY A 318 -62.84 -0.16 -4.89
C GLY A 318 -63.81 0.17 -6.02
N TRP A 319 -63.31 0.72 -7.13
CA TRP A 319 -64.12 1.01 -8.33
C TRP A 319 -64.70 -0.25 -8.97
N VAL A 320 -63.87 -1.29 -9.09
CA VAL A 320 -64.29 -2.60 -9.61
C VAL A 320 -65.33 -3.23 -8.69
N LEU A 321 -65.13 -3.19 -7.37
CA LEU A 321 -66.08 -3.71 -6.40
C LEU A 321 -67.43 -2.98 -6.46
N GLY A 322 -67.40 -1.64 -6.57
CA GLY A 322 -68.60 -0.81 -6.72
C GLY A 322 -69.35 -1.10 -8.02
N MET A 323 -68.63 -1.29 -9.14
CA MET A 323 -69.22 -1.69 -10.42
C MET A 323 -69.87 -3.08 -10.35
N CYS A 324 -69.25 -4.05 -9.67
CA CYS A 324 -69.83 -5.39 -9.49
C CYS A 324 -71.15 -5.38 -8.72
N ILE A 325 -71.31 -4.46 -7.76
CA ILE A 325 -72.55 -4.31 -6.99
C ILE A 325 -73.65 -3.65 -7.82
N LEU A 326 -73.30 -2.71 -8.71
CA LEU A 326 -74.26 -1.91 -9.47
C LEU A 326 -74.67 -2.52 -10.83
N ARG A 327 -73.83 -3.34 -11.48
CA ARG A 327 -74.13 -4.00 -12.75
C ARG A 327 -73.49 -5.40 -12.84
N PRO A 328 -74.21 -6.47 -12.47
CA PRO A 328 -73.68 -7.84 -12.46
C PRO A 328 -73.42 -8.42 -13.86
N ASP A 329 -73.96 -7.81 -14.92
CA ASP A 329 -73.91 -8.34 -16.29
C ASP A 329 -72.58 -8.02 -17.03
N ALA A 330 -71.64 -7.34 -16.38
CA ALA A 330 -70.42 -6.85 -17.00
C ALA A 330 -69.28 -7.91 -17.00
N LEU A 331 -69.19 -8.66 -18.11
CA LEU A 331 -68.10 -9.59 -18.44
C LEU A 331 -66.66 -9.02 -18.49
N PRO A 332 -66.35 -7.71 -18.67
CA PRO A 332 -64.95 -7.26 -18.65
C PRO A 332 -64.34 -7.15 -17.24
N LEU A 333 -65.11 -7.36 -16.16
CA LEU A 333 -64.63 -7.20 -14.78
C LEU A 333 -63.61 -8.28 -14.35
N GLY A 334 -63.70 -9.50 -14.88
CA GLY A 334 -62.75 -10.57 -14.59
C GLY A 334 -61.32 -10.24 -15.03
N ALA A 335 -61.17 -9.55 -16.16
CA ALA A 335 -59.87 -9.10 -16.65
C ALA A 335 -59.28 -8.00 -15.75
N VAL A 336 -60.10 -7.07 -15.25
CA VAL A 336 -59.63 -5.99 -14.36
C VAL A 336 -59.22 -6.55 -13.00
N VAL A 337 -59.98 -7.48 -12.41
CA VAL A 337 -59.61 -8.17 -11.17
C VAL A 337 -58.31 -8.97 -11.36
N LEU A 338 -58.14 -9.66 -12.49
CA LEU A 338 -56.92 -10.39 -12.80
C LEU A 338 -55.71 -9.43 -12.93
N ILE A 339 -55.87 -8.28 -13.58
CA ILE A 339 -54.82 -7.26 -13.71
C ILE A 339 -54.44 -6.70 -12.33
N LEU A 340 -55.43 -6.33 -11.50
CA LEU A 340 -55.18 -5.84 -10.13
C LEU A 340 -54.48 -6.90 -9.27
N TYR A 341 -54.91 -8.16 -9.36
CA TYR A 341 -54.27 -9.29 -8.68
C TYR A 341 -52.82 -9.50 -9.13
N LEU A 342 -52.55 -9.46 -10.43
CA LEU A 342 -51.19 -9.60 -10.98
C LEU A 342 -50.29 -8.44 -10.55
N VAL A 343 -50.79 -7.21 -10.52
CA VAL A 343 -50.04 -6.05 -10.03
C VAL A 343 -49.78 -6.13 -8.53
N GLN A 344 -50.77 -6.56 -7.73
CA GLN A 344 -50.61 -6.74 -6.28
C GLN A 344 -49.63 -7.88 -5.94
N ARG A 345 -49.68 -8.98 -6.69
CA ARG A 345 -48.72 -10.09 -6.61
C ARG A 345 -47.32 -9.61 -6.96
N ARG A 346 -47.17 -8.83 -8.04
CA ARG A 346 -45.88 -8.24 -8.46
C ARG A 346 -45.31 -7.29 -7.41
N ARG A 347 -46.14 -6.45 -6.78
CA ARG A 347 -45.74 -5.60 -5.64
C ARG A 347 -45.25 -6.42 -4.44
N ARG A 348 -45.94 -7.49 -4.06
CA ARG A 348 -45.51 -8.37 -2.97
C ARG A 348 -44.20 -9.09 -3.29
N VAL A 349 -43.97 -9.44 -4.55
CA VAL A 349 -42.69 -10.01 -5.01
C VAL A 349 -41.57 -8.97 -4.93
N VAL A 350 -41.81 -7.75 -5.40
CA VAL A 350 -40.83 -6.65 -5.33
C VAL A 350 -40.52 -6.25 -3.88
N ALA A 351 -41.52 -6.19 -3.00
CA ALA A 351 -41.32 -5.89 -1.59
C ALA A 351 -40.54 -7.01 -0.86
N ARG A 352 -40.93 -8.28 -1.08
CA ARG A 352 -40.17 -9.43 -0.55
C ARG A 352 -38.76 -9.51 -1.09
N TRP A 353 -38.58 -9.11 -2.35
CA TRP A 353 -37.27 -8.96 -2.96
C TRP A 353 -36.47 -7.85 -2.26
N TRP A 354 -37.04 -6.67 -2.04
CA TRP A 354 -36.38 -5.60 -1.27
C TRP A 354 -35.96 -6.01 0.14
N ASP A 355 -36.74 -6.86 0.80
CA ASP A 355 -36.41 -7.41 2.13
C ASP A 355 -35.32 -8.51 2.07
N SER A 356 -35.18 -9.21 0.94
CA SER A 356 -34.22 -10.32 0.75
C SER A 356 -32.94 -9.93 0.02
N VAL A 357 -32.92 -8.79 -0.67
CA VAL A 357 -31.78 -8.23 -1.41
C VAL A 357 -30.51 -8.11 -0.58
N PRO A 358 -30.53 -7.66 0.69
CA PRO A 358 -29.31 -7.61 1.48
C PRO A 358 -28.65 -8.98 1.64
N ARG A 359 -29.46 -10.04 1.83
CA ARG A 359 -28.99 -11.43 1.95
C ARG A 359 -28.54 -12.01 0.60
N ALA A 360 -29.19 -11.63 -0.50
CA ALA A 360 -28.81 -12.05 -1.84
C ALA A 360 -27.53 -11.34 -2.33
N LEU A 361 -27.35 -10.06 -1.98
CA LEU A 361 -26.14 -9.28 -2.19
C LEU A 361 -24.96 -9.75 -1.32
N GLU A 362 -25.24 -10.40 -0.18
CA GLU A 362 -24.26 -11.09 0.67
C GLU A 362 -23.81 -12.45 0.09
N LEU A 363 -24.57 -13.06 -0.83
CA LEU A 363 -24.36 -14.45 -1.28
C LEU A 363 -23.72 -14.61 -2.67
N ASP A 364 -23.65 -13.59 -3.53
CA ASP A 364 -23.01 -13.73 -4.84
C ASP A 364 -21.51 -13.41 -4.79
N THR A 365 -20.74 -14.34 -4.23
CA THR A 365 -19.28 -14.24 -4.06
C THR A 365 -18.48 -14.93 -5.16
N THR A 366 -19.11 -15.45 -6.22
CA THR A 366 -18.38 -16.31 -7.19
C THR A 366 -18.73 -16.18 -8.68
N SER A 367 -19.78 -15.46 -9.09
CA SER A 367 -20.18 -15.47 -10.51
C SER A 367 -19.46 -14.44 -11.40
N ALA A 368 -18.99 -14.93 -12.55
CA ALA A 368 -18.15 -14.23 -13.52
C ALA A 368 -18.98 -13.62 -14.67
N ARG A 369 -19.12 -12.28 -14.66
CA ARG A 369 -19.45 -11.34 -15.78
C ARG A 369 -20.93 -11.17 -16.20
N ALA A 370 -21.34 -10.01 -16.75
CA ALA A 370 -20.58 -9.05 -17.58
C ALA A 370 -20.91 -7.55 -17.42
N GLY A 371 -19.89 -6.72 -17.72
CA GLY A 371 -19.91 -5.25 -17.83
C GLY A 371 -18.49 -4.68 -17.63
N THR A 372 -17.70 -4.64 -18.69
CA THR A 372 -16.22 -4.61 -18.66
C THR A 372 -15.58 -3.28 -18.28
N GLY A 373 -14.99 -3.23 -17.09
CA GLY A 373 -13.79 -2.47 -16.76
C GLY A 373 -12.95 -3.35 -15.82
N ARG A 374 -11.79 -3.83 -16.27
CA ARG A 374 -10.94 -4.74 -15.47
C ARG A 374 -10.50 -4.02 -14.20
N GLY A 375 -11.19 -4.26 -13.09
CA GLY A 375 -10.82 -3.73 -11.79
C GLY A 375 -9.46 -4.26 -11.31
N PRO A 376 -8.88 -3.64 -10.27
CA PRO A 376 -7.55 -3.96 -9.75
C PRO A 376 -7.35 -5.46 -9.43
N VAL A 377 -8.42 -6.13 -9.03
CA VAL A 377 -8.46 -7.56 -8.67
C VAL A 377 -8.11 -8.50 -9.84
N HIS A 378 -8.55 -8.19 -11.06
CA HIS A 378 -8.22 -9.03 -12.23
C HIS A 378 -6.79 -8.76 -12.72
N TRP A 379 -6.28 -7.54 -12.56
CA TRP A 379 -4.87 -7.24 -12.81
C TRP A 379 -3.98 -7.99 -11.80
N LEU A 380 -4.33 -7.98 -10.52
CA LEU A 380 -3.61 -8.68 -9.43
C LEU A 380 -3.65 -10.20 -9.55
N ARG A 381 -4.81 -10.82 -9.83
CA ARG A 381 -4.89 -12.27 -10.09
C ARG A 381 -4.12 -12.69 -11.35
N GLY A 382 -4.04 -11.79 -12.34
CA GLY A 382 -3.19 -11.96 -13.52
C GLY A 382 -1.69 -11.96 -13.19
N GLN A 383 -1.26 -11.18 -12.20
CA GLN A 383 0.13 -11.20 -11.71
C GLN A 383 0.46 -12.50 -10.97
N VAL A 384 -0.45 -13.00 -10.13
CA VAL A 384 -0.29 -14.30 -9.43
C VAL A 384 -0.17 -15.47 -10.44
N HIS A 385 -0.97 -15.48 -11.50
CA HIS A 385 -0.88 -16.51 -12.54
C HIS A 385 0.38 -16.40 -13.42
N ARG A 386 0.95 -15.20 -13.60
CA ARG A 386 2.24 -15.03 -14.29
C ARG A 386 3.42 -15.42 -13.41
N ALA A 387 3.37 -15.14 -12.11
CA ALA A 387 4.40 -15.55 -11.15
C ALA A 387 4.48 -17.08 -10.99
N GLY A 388 3.35 -17.80 -11.08
CA GLY A 388 3.32 -19.26 -11.01
C GLY A 388 3.77 -20.02 -12.26
N ARG A 389 3.91 -19.36 -13.42
CA ARG A 389 4.34 -20.00 -14.69
C ARG A 389 5.82 -19.77 -15.03
N GLY A 390 6.56 -19.08 -14.16
CA GLY A 390 7.99 -18.81 -14.33
C GLY A 390 8.92 -19.73 -13.53
N ARG A 391 8.46 -20.93 -13.17
CA ARG A 391 9.31 -21.98 -12.60
C ARG A 391 9.59 -23.07 -13.62
#